data_AF-A0A3D8L282-F1
#
_entry.id   AF-A0A3D8L282-F1
#
_cell.length_a   1.000
_cell.length_b   1.000
_cell.length_c   1.000
_cell.angle_alpha   90.00
_cell.angle_beta   90.00
_cell.angle_gamma   90.00
#
_symmetry.space_group_name_H-M   'P 1'
#
loop_
_entity.id
_entity.type
_entity.pdbx_description
1 polymer ?
#
loop_
_entity_poly.entity_id
_entity_poly.type
_entity_poly.pdbx_seq_one_letter_code
_entity_poly.pdbx_strand_id
1 'polypeptide(L)' 'MVTGINLMGIRYRHELCDRWLQSNATVQQVFSELKAASFEPEFYRKHEGEIMREFKGKFQPQQVKIRKKLFGVF' A
#
# COMPACT_ATOMS: atom_id res chain seq x y z
N MET A 1 5.25 -13.65 -2.57
CA MET A 1 3.92 -13.37 -3.16
C MET A 1 2.90 -13.33 -2.04
N VAL A 2 1.82 -12.58 -2.18
CA VAL A 2 0.77 -12.46 -1.15
C VAL A 2 -0.15 -13.68 -1.21
N THR A 3 -0.32 -14.36 -0.09
CA THR A 3 -1.17 -15.57 0.03
C THR A 3 -2.44 -15.34 0.85
N GLY A 4 -2.51 -14.22 1.57
CA GLY A 4 -3.63 -13.85 2.43
C GLY A 4 -3.46 -12.42 2.95
N ILE A 5 -4.56 -11.80 3.35
CA ILE A 5 -4.60 -10.41 3.81
C ILE A 5 -5.41 -10.35 5.11
N ASN A 6 -4.85 -9.74 6.15
CA ASN A 6 -5.56 -9.39 7.39
C ASN A 6 -5.41 -7.89 7.61
N LEU A 7 -6.54 -7.19 7.74
CA LEU A 7 -6.58 -5.74 7.78
C LEU A 7 -6.59 -5.15 9.20
N MET A 8 -6.63 -5.98 10.26
CA MET A 8 -6.56 -5.53 11.66
C MET A 8 -7.49 -4.34 11.99
N GLY A 9 -8.69 -4.31 11.40
CA GLY A 9 -9.69 -3.25 11.60
C GLY A 9 -9.66 -2.11 10.57
N ILE A 10 -8.73 -2.11 9.60
CA ILE A 10 -8.67 -1.15 8.49
C ILE A 10 -9.64 -1.56 7.39
N ARG A 11 -10.35 -0.61 6.78
CA ARG A 11 -11.28 -0.88 5.68
C ARG A 11 -10.63 -0.67 4.32
N TYR A 12 -10.36 -1.76 3.61
CA TYR A 12 -9.91 -1.73 2.22
C TYR A 12 -11.01 -2.15 1.25
N ARG A 13 -10.90 -1.67 0.00
CA ARG A 13 -11.75 -2.11 -1.11
C ARG A 13 -11.47 -3.57 -1.42
N HIS A 14 -12.47 -4.42 -1.28
CA HIS A 14 -12.32 -5.87 -1.49
C HIS A 14 -11.81 -6.21 -2.90
N GLU A 15 -12.22 -5.46 -3.93
CA GLU A 15 -11.76 -5.68 -5.31
C GLU A 15 -10.24 -5.58 -5.47
N LEU A 16 -9.58 -4.68 -4.72
CA LEU A 16 -8.13 -4.52 -4.77
C LEU A 16 -7.43 -5.68 -4.04
N CYS A 17 -7.99 -6.09 -2.90
CA CYS A 17 -7.50 -7.25 -2.16
C CYS A 17 -7.60 -8.53 -2.99
N ASP A 18 -8.72 -8.74 -3.67
CA ASP A 18 -8.95 -9.90 -4.54
C ASP A 18 -7.98 -9.90 -5.71
N ARG A 19 -7.79 -8.75 -6.37
CA ARG A 19 -6.79 -8.59 -7.44
C ARG A 19 -5.38 -8.97 -6.98
N TRP A 20 -4.97 -8.55 -5.78
CA TRP A 20 -3.63 -8.88 -5.27
C TRP A 20 -3.43 -10.38 -5.04
N LEU A 21 -4.46 -11.05 -4.54
CA LEU A 21 -4.45 -12.50 -4.33
C LEU A 21 -4.42 -13.26 -5.67
N GLN A 22 -5.27 -12.88 -6.63
CA GLN A 22 -5.31 -13.51 -7.95
C GLN A 22 -4.04 -13.27 -8.77
N SER A 23 -3.45 -12.07 -8.69
CA SER A 23 -2.30 -11.67 -9.50
C SER A 23 -0.95 -12.09 -8.89
N ASN A 24 -0.94 -12.85 -7.79
CA ASN A 24 0.27 -13.18 -7.03
C ASN A 24 1.12 -11.94 -6.73
N ALA A 25 0.48 -10.85 -6.32
CA ALA A 25 1.15 -9.57 -6.12
C ALA A 25 2.31 -9.70 -5.11
N THR A 26 3.37 -8.91 -5.33
CA THR A 26 4.43 -8.78 -4.35
C THR A 26 4.02 -7.84 -3.23
N VAL A 27 4.63 -8.00 -2.04
CA VAL A 27 4.41 -7.08 -0.91
C VAL A 27 4.70 -5.64 -1.34
N GLN A 28 5.71 -5.43 -2.18
CA GLN A 28 6.09 -4.12 -2.70
C GLN A 28 5.01 -3.46 -3.57
N GLN A 29 4.26 -4.25 -4.33
CA GLN A 29 3.09 -3.76 -5.09
C GLN A 29 1.95 -3.38 -4.16
N VAL A 30 1.62 -4.24 -3.19
CA VAL A 30 0.59 -3.95 -2.18
C VAL A 30 0.86 -2.64 -1.45
N PHE A 31 2.09 -2.42 -1.01
CA PHE A 31 2.49 -1.17 -0.35
C PHE A 31 2.44 0.06 -1.26
N SER A 32 2.66 -0.11 -2.57
CA SER A 32 2.54 0.98 -3.55
C SER A 32 1.08 1.37 -3.80
N GLU A 33 0.16 0.41 -3.67
CA GLU A 33 -1.28 0.57 -3.92
C GLU A 33 -2.10 0.73 -2.64
N LEU A 34 -1.47 0.74 -1.46
CA LEU A 34 -2.12 0.82 -0.14
C LEU A 34 -3.08 2.02 -0.03
N LYS A 35 -2.70 3.14 -0.63
CA LYS A 35 -3.51 4.36 -0.72
C LYS A 35 -4.78 4.19 -1.53
N ALA A 36 -4.69 3.46 -2.64
CA ALA A 36 -5.84 3.18 -3.50
C ALA A 36 -6.78 2.13 -2.88
N ALA A 37 -6.21 1.24 -2.06
CA ALA A 37 -6.97 0.23 -1.33
C ALA A 37 -7.80 0.84 -0.20
N SER A 38 -7.31 1.90 0.44
CA SER A 38 -8.01 2.57 1.54
C SER A 38 -9.39 3.08 1.10
N PHE A 39 -10.44 2.58 1.76
CA PHE A 39 -11.82 3.04 1.60
C PHE A 39 -12.22 4.05 2.69
N GLU A 40 -11.24 4.58 3.42
CA GLU A 40 -11.51 5.51 4.50
C GLU A 40 -11.79 6.93 3.94
N PRO A 41 -12.82 7.64 4.44
CA PRO A 41 -13.04 9.04 4.11
C PRO A 41 -11.78 9.88 4.35
N GLU A 42 -11.61 10.96 3.60
CA GLU A 42 -10.37 11.76 3.56
C GLU A 42 -9.90 12.31 4.93
N PHE A 43 -10.78 12.32 5.93
CA PHE A 43 -10.56 12.77 7.31
C PHE A 43 -10.09 11.69 8.30
N TYR A 44 -10.00 10.43 7.89
CA TYR A 44 -9.50 9.37 8.76
C TYR A 44 -7.97 9.36 8.84
N ARG A 45 -7.43 8.86 9.96
CA ARG A 45 -5.99 8.79 10.19
C ARG A 45 -5.35 7.88 9.14
N LYS A 46 -4.48 8.46 8.31
CA LYS A 46 -3.73 7.73 7.30
C LYS A 46 -2.55 7.01 7.96
N HIS A 47 -2.70 5.71 8.16
CA HIS A 47 -1.64 4.87 8.73
C HIS A 47 -0.56 4.48 7.70
N GLU A 48 -0.78 4.74 6.41
CA GLU A 48 0.11 4.35 5.31
C GLU A 48 1.56 4.82 5.50
N GLY A 49 1.76 6.07 5.93
CA GLY A 49 3.09 6.64 6.14
C GLY A 49 3.86 5.95 7.28
N GLU A 50 3.15 5.58 8.34
CA GLU A 50 3.72 4.88 9.49
C GLU A 50 4.07 3.43 9.13
N ILE A 51 3.14 2.75 8.45
CA ILE A 51 3.30 1.39 7.93
C ILE A 51 4.51 1.31 7.00
N MET A 52 4.70 2.28 6.11
CA MET A 52 5.86 2.34 5.22
C MET A 52 7.18 2.59 5.97
N ARG A 53 7.16 3.43 7.01
CA ARG A 53 8.35 3.73 7.81
C ARG A 53 8.81 2.49 8.60
N GLU A 54 7.88 1.82 9.26
CA GLU A 54 8.12 0.54 9.94
C GLU A 54 8.61 -0.54 8.95
N PHE A 55 7.98 -0.65 7.78
CA PHE A 55 8.38 -1.62 6.77
C PHE A 55 9.82 -1.39 6.29
N LYS A 56 10.20 -0.15 5.99
CA LYS A 56 11.58 0.19 5.59
C LYS A 56 12.62 -0.07 6.68
N GLY A 57 12.24 0.11 7.95
CA GLY A 57 13.14 -0.13 9.09
C GLY A 57 13.36 -1.61 9.38
N LYS A 58 12.32 -2.43 9.24
CA LYS A 58 12.36 -3.88 9.56
C LYS A 58 12.74 -4.76 8.37
N PHE A 59 12.42 -4.32 7.16
CA PHE A 59 12.72 -5.02 5.93
C PHE A 59 13.53 -4.09 5.04
N GLN A 60 14.80 -4.40 4.80
CA GLN A 60 15.59 -3.67 3.80
C GLN A 60 14.86 -3.78 2.45
N PRO A 61 14.22 -2.72 1.96
CA PRO A 61 13.50 -2.81 0.70
C PRO A 61 14.57 -2.77 -0.38
N GLN A 62 14.62 -3.80 -1.23
CA GLN A 62 15.19 -3.62 -2.56
C GLN A 62 14.41 -2.48 -3.24
N GLN A 63 14.98 -1.27 -3.19
CA GLN A 63 14.53 0.00 -3.77
C GLN A 63 13.06 0.02 -4.25
N VAL A 64 12.13 0.37 -3.35
CA VAL A 64 10.79 0.79 -3.80
C VAL A 64 10.91 2.15 -4.47
N LYS A 65 11.14 2.16 -5.79
CA LYS A 65 11.13 3.37 -6.63
C LYS A 65 9.69 3.87 -6.72
N ILE A 66 9.30 4.70 -5.77
CA ILE A 66 8.04 5.46 -5.86
C ILE A 66 8.21 6.44 -7.02
N ARG A 67 7.45 6.24 -8.11
CA ARG A 67 7.33 7.24 -9.18
C ARG A 67 6.63 8.46 -8.60
N LYS A 68 7.40 9.46 -8.14
CA LYS A 68 6.88 10.80 -7.90
C LYS A 68 6.43 11.37 -9.24
N LYS A 69 5.13 11.63 -9.39
CA LYS A 69 4.63 12.43 -10.51
C LYS A 69 5.11 13.86 -10.25
N LEU A 70 6.10 14.30 -11.03
CA LEU A 70 6.63 15.65 -11.03
C LEU A 70 5.51 16.56 -11.55
N PHE A 71 4.83 17.30 -10.67
CA PHE A 71 3.99 18.41 -11.12
C PHE A 71 4.94 19.53 -11.54
N GLY A 72 4.89 19.83 -12.83
CA GLY A 72 5.74 20.79 -13.50
C GLY A 72 5.63 22.17 -12.87
N VAL A 73 6.78 22.83 -12.89
CA VAL A 73 7.01 24.25 -12.68
C VAL A 73 6.01 25.07 -13.51
N PHE A 74 5.32 25.99 -12.85
CA PHE A 74 4.95 27.30 -13.37
C PHE A 74 5.37 28.32 -12.31
#